data_AF-A0A3Q0DRT6-F1
#
_entry.id   AF-A0A3Q0DRT6-F1
#
_cell.length_a   1.000
_cell.length_b   1.000
_cell.length_c   1.000
_cell.angle_alpha   90.00
_cell.angle_beta   90.00
_cell.angle_gamma   90.00
#
_symmetry.space_group_name_H-M   'P 1'
#
loop_
_entity.id
_entity.type
_entity.pdbx_description
1 polymer ?
#
loop_
_entity_poly.entity_id
_entity_poly.type
_entity_poly.pdbx_seq_one_letter_code
_entity_poly.pdbx_strand_id
1 'polypeptide(L)'
;FADTGAYWRSWYDAPTFEEDLERLYHQLEPLYLHLHAFVRRALHRHYGDRYINLRGPIPAHLLGNMWAQSWDGIYDMVVPFPDKPNLDVTGTMVQKGWNSTHMFRVAEEFFTSLGLLPMPPEFWAESMLEKPTDGREVVCHASAWDFYNRKDFRSGHG
;
A
#
# COMPACT_ATOMS: atom_id res chain seq x y z
N PHE A 1 -29.29 -13.91 2.35
CA PHE A 1 -28.80 -12.54 2.58
C PHE A 1 -29.77 -11.56 1.92
N ALA A 2 -29.90 -10.35 2.48
CA ALA A 2 -30.79 -9.31 1.92
C ALA A 2 -30.22 -8.66 0.66
N ASP A 3 -28.89 -8.54 0.58
CA ASP A 3 -28.13 -8.02 -0.56
C ASP A 3 -26.71 -8.62 -0.58
N THR A 4 -25.93 -8.29 -1.61
CA THR A 4 -24.53 -8.76 -1.75
C THR A 4 -23.63 -8.23 -0.63
N GLY A 5 -23.87 -7.02 -0.13
CA GLY A 5 -23.12 -6.48 1.00
C GLY A 5 -23.37 -7.26 2.28
N ALA A 6 -24.62 -7.67 2.55
CA ALA A 6 -24.98 -8.52 3.67
C ALA A 6 -24.30 -9.90 3.58
N TYR A 7 -24.10 -10.44 2.38
CA TYR A 7 -23.29 -11.64 2.17
C TYR A 7 -21.81 -11.41 2.48
N TRP A 8 -21.20 -10.33 2.01
CA TRP A 8 -19.79 -10.03 2.32
C TRP A 8 -19.54 -9.81 3.81
N ARG A 9 -20.44 -9.08 4.49
CA ARG A 9 -20.33 -8.84 5.94
C ARG A 9 -20.47 -10.13 6.75
N SER A 10 -21.17 -11.14 6.24
CA SER A 10 -21.33 -12.41 6.97
C SER A 10 -20.04 -13.22 7.11
N TRP A 11 -18.99 -12.94 6.32
CA TRP A 11 -17.70 -13.61 6.46
C TRP A 11 -17.00 -13.32 7.79
N TYR A 12 -17.40 -12.24 8.47
CA TYR A 12 -16.88 -11.86 9.78
C TYR A 12 -17.64 -12.49 10.94
N ASP A 13 -18.79 -13.12 10.69
CA ASP A 13 -19.68 -13.76 11.69
C ASP A 13 -19.93 -12.88 12.95
N ALA A 14 -20.04 -11.56 12.73
CA ALA A 14 -20.16 -10.57 13.79
C ALA A 14 -21.46 -9.75 13.59
N PRO A 15 -22.50 -9.94 14.43
CA PRO A 15 -23.74 -9.16 14.32
C PRO A 15 -23.55 -7.65 14.51
N THR A 16 -22.47 -7.23 15.17
CA THR A 16 -22.11 -5.83 15.46
C THR A 16 -21.04 -5.26 14.52
N PHE A 17 -20.81 -5.90 13.37
CA PHE A 17 -19.69 -5.56 12.49
C PHE A 17 -19.67 -4.09 12.05
N GLU A 18 -20.83 -3.52 11.72
CA GLU A 18 -20.94 -2.13 11.27
C GLU A 18 -20.67 -1.14 12.43
N GLU A 19 -21.22 -1.40 13.62
CA GLU A 19 -21.00 -0.57 14.80
C GLU A 19 -19.55 -0.64 15.30
N ASP A 20 -18.91 -1.81 15.21
CA ASP A 20 -17.52 -1.99 15.60
C ASP A 20 -16.58 -1.21 14.66
N LEU A 21 -16.85 -1.20 13.34
CA LEU A 21 -16.09 -0.39 12.38
C LEU A 21 -16.27 1.11 12.60
N GLU A 22 -17.50 1.58 12.82
CA GLU A 22 -17.79 3.00 13.09
C GLU A 22 -17.05 3.48 14.36
N ARG A 23 -17.08 2.65 15.42
CA ARG A 23 -16.36 2.94 16.67
C ARG A 23 -14.86 3.04 16.45
N LEU A 24 -14.27 2.14 15.67
CA LEU A 24 -12.83 2.19 15.35
C LEU A 24 -12.48 3.41 14.50
N TYR A 25 -13.32 3.77 13.53
CA TYR A 25 -13.13 4.96 12.71
C TYR A 25 -13.09 6.23 13.55
N HIS A 26 -14.04 6.41 14.48
CA HIS A 26 -14.05 7.58 15.37
C HIS A 26 -12.84 7.64 16.33
N GLN A 27 -12.24 6.50 16.69
CA GLN A 27 -10.99 6.51 17.46
C GLN A 27 -9.80 7.00 16.62
N LEU A 28 -9.79 6.70 15.32
CA LEU A 28 -8.74 7.11 14.38
C LEU A 28 -8.94 8.54 13.84
N GLU A 29 -10.18 9.02 13.80
CA GLU A 29 -10.56 10.30 13.20
C GLU A 29 -9.75 11.50 13.72
N PRO A 30 -9.53 11.70 15.04
CA PRO A 30 -8.73 12.83 15.51
C PRO A 30 -7.29 12.82 14.96
N LEU A 31 -6.66 11.64 14.87
CA LEU A 31 -5.33 11.48 14.30
C LEU A 31 -5.33 11.84 12.81
N TYR A 32 -6.31 11.31 12.06
CA TYR A 32 -6.47 11.61 10.64
C TYR A 32 -6.67 13.11 10.40
N LEU A 33 -7.50 13.79 11.18
CA LEU A 33 -7.77 15.22 11.02
C LEU A 33 -6.52 16.08 11.28
N HIS A 34 -5.69 15.72 12.26
CA HIS A 34 -4.42 16.39 12.51
C HIS A 34 -3.43 16.17 11.35
N LEU A 35 -3.28 14.93 10.87
CA LEU A 35 -2.46 14.60 9.71
C LEU A 35 -2.93 15.36 8.46
N HIS A 36 -4.24 15.32 8.18
CA HIS A 36 -4.87 16.01 7.07
C HIS A 36 -4.62 17.52 7.11
N ALA A 37 -4.79 18.17 8.27
CA ALA A 37 -4.54 19.60 8.41
C ALA A 37 -3.06 19.96 8.21
N PHE A 38 -2.14 19.14 8.74
CA PHE A 38 -0.70 19.32 8.57
C PHE A 38 -0.30 19.20 7.09
N VAL A 39 -0.75 18.14 6.41
CA VAL A 39 -0.49 17.91 4.98
C VAL A 39 -1.10 19.02 4.13
N ARG A 40 -2.35 19.43 4.40
CA ARG A 40 -3.01 20.55 3.71
C ARG A 40 -2.18 21.84 3.81
N ARG A 41 -1.58 22.11 4.97
CA ARG A 41 -0.69 23.27 5.15
C ARG A 41 0.58 23.14 4.31
N ALA A 42 1.20 21.97 4.26
CA ALA A 42 2.39 21.73 3.44
C ALA A 42 2.08 21.90 1.94
N LEU A 43 0.98 21.31 1.47
CA LEU A 43 0.50 21.48 0.09
C LEU A 43 0.20 22.95 -0.22
N HIS A 44 -0.42 23.70 0.71
CA HIS A 44 -0.62 25.13 0.53
C HIS A 44 0.70 25.89 0.38
N ARG A 45 1.76 25.53 1.13
CA ARG A 45 3.08 26.17 0.98
C ARG A 45 3.69 25.90 -0.40
N HIS A 46 3.43 24.74 -0.99
CA HIS A 46 3.97 24.35 -2.29
C HIS A 46 3.15 24.89 -3.47
N TYR A 47 1.83 24.69 -3.45
CA TYR A 47 0.92 25.03 -4.55
C TYR A 47 0.29 26.43 -4.42
N GLY A 48 0.21 27.00 -3.22
CA GLY A 48 -0.36 28.32 -2.97
C GLY A 48 -1.88 28.37 -2.76
N ASP A 49 -2.35 29.54 -2.32
CA ASP A 49 -3.75 29.79 -1.89
C ASP A 49 -4.77 29.67 -3.02
N ARG A 50 -4.35 29.87 -4.28
CA ARG A 50 -5.21 29.68 -5.45
C ARG A 50 -5.72 28.25 -5.59
N TYR A 51 -4.93 27.27 -5.15
CA TYR A 51 -5.22 25.84 -5.37
C TYR A 51 -5.58 25.10 -4.08
N ILE A 52 -5.16 25.61 -2.92
CA ILE A 52 -5.39 24.95 -1.64
C ILE A 52 -6.13 25.89 -0.69
N ASN A 53 -7.37 25.55 -0.34
CA ASN A 53 -8.09 26.23 0.73
C ASN A 53 -7.72 25.62 2.09
N LEU A 54 -7.08 26.39 2.96
CA LEU A 54 -6.64 25.95 4.29
C LEU A 54 -7.75 25.52 5.25
N ARG A 55 -9.01 25.82 4.92
CA ARG A 55 -10.21 25.44 5.68
C ARG A 55 -11.11 24.48 4.90
N GLY A 56 -10.73 24.10 3.69
CA GLY A 56 -11.48 23.20 2.81
C GLY A 56 -10.86 21.80 2.69
N PRO A 57 -11.46 20.91 1.89
CA PRO A 57 -10.87 19.63 1.53
C PRO A 57 -9.62 19.81 0.66
N ILE A 58 -8.76 18.79 0.62
CA ILE A 58 -7.58 18.74 -0.26
C ILE A 58 -8.02 18.26 -1.66
N PRO A 59 -7.55 18.87 -2.76
CA PRO A 59 -7.75 18.32 -4.10
C PRO A 59 -7.16 16.91 -4.25
N ALA A 60 -7.98 15.93 -4.67
CA ALA A 60 -7.63 14.51 -4.63
C ALA A 60 -6.37 14.11 -5.42
N HIS A 61 -6.05 14.84 -6.49
CA HIS A 61 -4.91 14.53 -7.37
C HIS A 61 -3.54 15.00 -6.83
N LEU A 62 -3.48 15.60 -5.64
CA LEU A 62 -2.26 16.21 -5.08
C LEU A 62 -1.62 15.38 -3.96
N LEU A 63 -2.07 14.14 -3.75
CA LEU A 63 -1.68 13.31 -2.61
C LEU A 63 -0.73 12.17 -2.98
N GLY A 64 -0.09 12.24 -4.15
CA GLY A 64 0.96 11.29 -4.56
C GLY A 64 0.47 9.91 -5.01
N ASN A 65 -0.85 9.66 -4.92
CA ASN A 65 -1.50 8.43 -5.35
C ASN A 65 -2.78 8.76 -6.13
N MET A 66 -3.07 7.99 -7.18
CA MET A 66 -4.22 8.19 -8.07
C MET A 66 -5.57 8.25 -7.33
N TRP A 67 -5.70 7.51 -6.23
CA TRP A 67 -6.92 7.43 -5.42
C TRP A 67 -6.79 8.14 -4.07
N ALA A 68 -5.67 8.82 -3.81
CA ALA A 68 -5.36 9.47 -2.52
C ALA A 68 -5.47 8.54 -1.30
N GLN A 69 -5.39 7.21 -1.50
CA GLN A 69 -5.51 6.22 -0.43
C GLN A 69 -4.22 6.06 0.41
N SER A 70 -3.09 6.49 -0.14
CA SER A 70 -1.78 6.54 0.52
C SER A 70 -1.05 7.82 0.12
N TRP A 71 -0.34 8.44 1.06
CA TRP A 71 0.30 9.76 0.90
C TRP A 71 1.82 9.70 1.02
N ASP A 72 2.42 8.52 0.90
CA ASP A 72 3.88 8.32 0.93
C ASP A 72 4.59 9.03 -0.23
N GLY A 73 3.95 9.11 -1.40
CA GLY A 73 4.50 9.78 -2.59
C GLY A 73 4.66 11.31 -2.47
N ILE A 74 4.23 11.91 -1.35
CA ILE A 74 4.43 13.34 -1.05
C ILE A 74 5.32 13.56 0.19
N TYR A 75 6.03 12.53 0.65
CA TYR A 75 6.84 12.58 1.87
C TYR A 75 7.86 13.72 1.85
N ASP A 76 8.49 13.97 0.70
CA ASP A 76 9.44 15.05 0.45
C ASP A 76 8.86 16.45 0.72
N MET A 77 7.57 16.68 0.41
CA MET A 77 6.88 17.94 0.67
C MET A 77 6.46 18.13 2.12
N VAL A 78 6.29 17.03 2.88
CA VAL A 78 5.69 17.05 4.22
C VAL A 78 6.67 16.67 5.33
N VAL A 79 7.93 16.37 4.99
CA VAL A 79 8.97 15.98 5.96
C VAL A 79 9.11 17.03 7.08
N PRO A 80 8.91 16.67 8.36
CA PRO A 80 8.95 17.65 9.46
C PRO A 80 10.36 18.19 9.73
N PHE A 81 11.39 17.37 9.50
CA PHE A 81 12.79 17.68 9.80
C PHE A 81 13.68 17.29 8.61
N PRO A 82 13.80 18.15 7.58
CA PRO A 82 14.48 17.81 6.32
C PRO A 82 15.99 17.53 6.48
N ASP A 83 16.62 18.06 7.54
CA ASP A 83 18.06 17.87 7.80
C ASP A 83 18.39 16.52 8.46
N LYS A 84 17.40 15.65 8.64
CA LYS A 84 17.59 14.29 9.18
C LYS A 84 17.67 13.26 8.04
N PRO A 85 18.28 12.08 8.28
CA PRO A 85 18.37 11.04 7.27
C PRO A 85 17.00 10.71 6.68
N ASN A 86 16.93 10.65 5.35
CA ASN A 86 15.70 10.31 4.65
C ASN A 86 15.34 8.84 4.94
N LEU A 87 14.07 8.59 5.25
CA LEU A 87 13.54 7.24 5.46
C LEU A 87 13.14 6.55 4.15
N ASP A 88 13.00 7.30 3.05
CA ASP A 88 12.81 6.72 1.72
C ASP A 88 14.12 6.10 1.21
N VAL A 89 14.13 4.77 1.11
CA VAL A 89 15.28 3.96 0.69
C VAL A 89 15.31 3.69 -0.82
N THR A 90 14.34 4.17 -1.59
CA THR A 90 14.23 3.93 -3.04
C THR A 90 15.52 4.27 -3.77
N GLY A 91 16.09 5.45 -3.49
CA GLY A 91 17.35 5.88 -4.09
C GLY A 91 18.53 4.95 -3.76
N THR A 92 18.56 4.41 -2.54
CA THR A 92 19.59 3.45 -2.11
C THR A 92 19.42 2.09 -2.79
N MET A 93 18.18 1.62 -2.95
CA MET A 93 17.88 0.37 -3.64
C MET A 93 18.34 0.40 -5.10
N VAL A 94 18.07 1.51 -5.81
CA VAL A 94 18.52 1.72 -7.19
C VAL A 94 20.05 1.76 -7.26
N GLN A 95 20.71 2.50 -6.37
CA GLN A 95 22.19 2.57 -6.33
C GLN A 95 22.84 1.22 -6.07
N LYS A 96 22.20 0.36 -5.25
CA LYS A 96 22.65 -1.01 -4.98
C LYS A 96 22.26 -2.02 -6.07
N GLY A 97 21.54 -1.60 -7.11
CA GLY A 97 21.09 -2.46 -8.20
C GLY A 97 20.08 -3.53 -7.77
N TRP A 98 19.19 -3.20 -6.82
CA TRP A 98 18.13 -4.12 -6.40
C TRP A 98 17.16 -4.38 -7.56
N ASN A 99 16.76 -5.64 -7.71
CA ASN A 99 15.71 -6.07 -8.64
C ASN A 99 14.56 -6.74 -7.87
N SER A 100 13.47 -7.04 -8.57
CA SER A 100 12.29 -7.70 -8.00
C SER A 100 12.64 -8.97 -7.24
N THR A 101 13.45 -9.85 -7.84
CA THR A 101 13.84 -11.13 -7.25
C THR A 101 14.56 -10.93 -5.91
N HIS A 102 15.47 -9.96 -5.83
CA HIS A 102 16.15 -9.63 -4.59
C HIS A 102 15.18 -9.15 -3.51
N MET A 103 14.20 -8.31 -3.86
CA MET A 103 13.17 -7.84 -2.92
C MET A 103 12.36 -9.02 -2.35
N PHE A 104 11.95 -9.98 -3.19
CA PHE A 104 11.24 -11.18 -2.73
C PHE A 104 12.12 -12.08 -1.86
N ARG A 105 13.43 -12.20 -2.16
CA ARG A 105 14.37 -13.00 -1.34
C ARG A 105 14.59 -12.39 0.04
N VAL A 106 14.70 -11.06 0.13
CA VAL A 106 14.79 -10.36 1.42
C VAL A 106 13.51 -10.58 2.24
N ALA A 107 12.34 -10.59 1.60
CA ALA A 107 11.09 -10.94 2.29
C ALA A 107 11.07 -12.40 2.78
N GLU A 108 11.51 -13.36 1.95
CA GLU A 108 11.65 -14.78 2.34
C GLU A 108 12.61 -14.96 3.53
N GLU A 109 13.75 -14.26 3.53
CA GLU A 109 14.70 -14.26 4.65
C GLU A 109 14.04 -13.76 5.93
N PHE A 110 13.23 -12.70 5.85
CA PHE A 110 12.48 -12.20 7.00
C PHE A 110 11.53 -13.28 7.57
N PHE A 111 10.71 -13.92 6.74
CA PHE A 111 9.78 -14.96 7.21
C PHE A 111 10.51 -16.19 7.79
N THR A 112 11.57 -16.65 7.13
CA THR A 112 12.35 -17.80 7.59
C THR A 112 13.15 -17.49 8.86
N SER A 113 13.56 -16.24 9.08
CA SER A 113 14.17 -15.79 10.35
C SER A 113 13.23 -15.94 11.55
N LEU A 114 11.91 -15.91 11.33
CA LEU A 114 10.87 -16.14 12.34
C LEU A 114 10.52 -17.63 12.49
N GLY A 115 11.18 -18.52 11.75
CA GLY A 115 10.89 -19.96 11.74
C GLY A 115 9.70 -20.36 10.87
N LEU A 116 9.22 -19.48 9.99
CA LEU A 116 8.17 -19.80 9.02
C LEU A 116 8.74 -20.50 7.78
N LEU A 117 7.85 -21.07 6.96
CA LEU A 117 8.24 -21.85 5.79
C LEU A 117 8.81 -20.93 4.68
N PRO A 118 9.88 -21.36 3.98
CA PRO A 118 10.37 -20.67 2.78
C PRO A 118 9.36 -20.81 1.63
N MET A 119 9.56 -20.01 0.58
CA MET A 119 8.77 -20.15 -0.65
C MET A 119 9.16 -21.44 -1.38
N PRO A 120 8.19 -22.22 -1.89
CA PRO A 120 8.48 -23.47 -2.59
C PRO A 120 9.20 -23.20 -3.93
N PRO A 121 9.95 -24.18 -4.49
CA PRO A 121 10.60 -24.02 -5.80
C PRO A 121 9.64 -23.59 -6.91
N GLU A 122 8.41 -24.09 -6.89
CA GLU A 122 7.34 -23.75 -7.83
C GLU A 122 7.02 -22.25 -7.80
N PHE A 123 7.02 -21.61 -6.63
CA PHE A 123 6.78 -20.17 -6.52
C PHE A 123 7.79 -19.37 -7.36
N TRP A 124 9.07 -19.71 -7.29
CA TRP A 124 10.13 -19.00 -8.00
C TRP A 124 10.14 -19.28 -9.51
N ALA A 125 9.77 -20.51 -9.89
CA ALA A 125 9.71 -20.90 -11.30
C ALA A 125 8.51 -20.29 -12.02
N GLU A 126 7.40 -20.07 -11.32
CA GLU A 126 6.11 -19.88 -11.94
C GLU A 126 5.43 -18.53 -11.64
N SER A 127 5.97 -17.73 -10.71
CA SER A 127 5.44 -16.40 -10.39
C SER A 127 5.82 -15.35 -11.43
N MET A 128 4.92 -14.37 -11.62
CA MET A 128 5.20 -13.17 -12.42
C MET A 128 5.61 -12.05 -11.47
N LEU A 129 6.92 -11.89 -11.28
CA LEU A 129 7.50 -10.91 -10.35
C LEU A 129 7.77 -9.53 -11.01
N GLU A 130 7.75 -9.48 -12.34
CA GLU A 130 7.94 -8.27 -13.15
C GLU A 130 6.98 -8.27 -14.33
N LYS A 131 6.70 -7.07 -14.84
CA LYS A 131 5.96 -6.87 -16.07
C LYS A 131 6.67 -7.56 -17.25
N PRO A 132 5.98 -8.43 -18.00
CA PRO A 132 6.53 -9.00 -19.23
C PRO A 132 6.86 -7.91 -20.26
N THR A 133 8.00 -8.05 -20.93
CA THR A 133 8.49 -7.09 -21.95
C THR A 133 8.12 -7.49 -23.38
N ASP A 134 7.42 -8.61 -23.55
CA ASP A 134 6.97 -9.18 -24.82
C ASP A 134 5.69 -8.51 -25.39
N GLY A 135 5.22 -7.44 -24.74
CA GLY A 135 4.06 -6.67 -25.17
C GLY A 135 2.70 -7.31 -24.82
N ARG A 136 2.69 -8.41 -24.06
CA ARG A 136 1.44 -9.04 -23.63
C ARG A 136 0.68 -8.17 -22.61
N GLU A 137 -0.63 -8.20 -22.67
CA GLU A 137 -1.48 -7.54 -21.67
C GLU A 137 -1.59 -8.41 -20.41
N VAL A 138 -1.37 -7.79 -19.25
CA VAL A 138 -1.43 -8.45 -17.94
C VAL A 138 -2.14 -7.56 -16.92
N VAL A 139 -2.77 -8.19 -15.93
CA VAL A 139 -3.31 -7.47 -14.77
C VAL A 139 -2.14 -7.17 -13.82
N CYS A 140 -1.79 -5.89 -13.69
CA CYS A 140 -0.59 -5.44 -12.97
C CYS A 140 -0.79 -5.35 -11.43
N HIS A 141 -2.04 -5.32 -10.97
CA HIS A 141 -2.33 -5.18 -9.54
C HIS A 141 -1.78 -6.39 -8.76
N ALA A 142 -1.03 -6.10 -7.70
CA ALA A 142 -0.43 -7.13 -6.86
C ALA A 142 -1.50 -8.10 -6.32
N SER A 143 -1.23 -9.39 -6.45
CA SER A 143 -2.10 -10.48 -6.00
C SER A 143 -1.28 -11.70 -5.56
N ALA A 144 -1.84 -12.49 -4.66
CA ALA A 144 -1.30 -13.78 -4.23
C ALA A 144 -2.30 -14.87 -4.58
N TRP A 145 -1.81 -15.98 -5.13
CA TRP A 145 -2.63 -17.05 -5.69
C TRP A 145 -2.34 -18.37 -5.01
N ASP A 146 -3.39 -19.00 -4.49
CA ASP A 146 -3.41 -20.40 -4.07
C ASP A 146 -4.12 -21.22 -5.15
N PHE A 147 -3.44 -22.24 -5.69
CA PHE A 147 -3.97 -23.11 -6.74
C PHE A 147 -4.73 -24.32 -6.19
N TYR A 148 -4.99 -24.36 -4.87
CA TYR A 148 -5.78 -25.38 -4.18
C TYR A 148 -5.21 -26.81 -4.29
N ASN A 149 -3.95 -26.96 -4.67
CA ASN A 149 -3.26 -28.26 -4.80
C ASN A 149 -2.19 -28.50 -3.71
N ARG A 150 -2.06 -27.54 -2.77
CA ARG A 150 -1.10 -27.54 -1.65
C ARG A 150 0.38 -27.50 -2.06
N LYS A 151 0.69 -27.19 -3.31
CA LYS A 151 2.05 -27.14 -3.85
C LYS A 151 2.33 -25.83 -4.57
N ASP A 152 1.41 -25.41 -5.43
CA ASP A 152 1.57 -24.26 -6.30
C ASP A 152 0.94 -23.02 -5.66
N PHE A 153 1.83 -22.09 -5.32
CA PHE A 153 1.49 -20.78 -4.80
C PHE A 153 2.29 -19.76 -5.61
N ARG A 154 1.65 -18.68 -6.05
CA ARG A 154 2.29 -17.69 -6.94
C ARG A 154 2.02 -16.26 -6.49
N SER A 155 2.97 -15.38 -6.78
CA SER A 155 2.75 -13.93 -6.75
C SER A 155 2.55 -13.41 -8.17
N GLY A 156 1.55 -12.55 -8.35
CA GLY A 156 1.30 -11.84 -9.59
C GLY A 156 1.46 -10.34 -9.37
N HIS A 157 2.48 -9.75 -9.98
CA HIS A 157 2.64 -8.31 -10.11
C HIS A 157 3.20 -8.02 -11.51
N GLY A 158 2.45 -7.26 -12.30
CA GLY A 158 2.74 -7.02 -13.72
C GLY A 158 2.96 -5.57 -14.05
#